data_AF-A0A341C266-F1
#
_entry.id   AF-A0A341C266-F1
#
_cell.length_a   1.000
_cell.length_b   1.000
_cell.length_c   1.000
_cell.angle_alpha   90.00
_cell.angle_beta   90.00
_cell.angle_gamma   90.00
#
_symmetry.space_group_name_H-M   'P 1'
#
loop_
_entity.id
_entity.type
_entity.pdbx_description
1 polymer ?
#
loop_
_entity_poly.entity_id
_entity_poly.type
_entity_poly.pdbx_seq_one_letter_code
_entity_poly.pdbx_strand_id
1 'polypeptide(L)'
;MAFTFAAFCYMLSLVLCAALIFFAIWHIIAFDELRTDFKNPIDQCNPVHALVLPEYSIHSLFCIMFLCAQEWLTLGLNVPLLFYHFWRYFHCPADSSELAYDPPVVMNADTLSYCQKEAWCKLAFYLLSFFYYLYCMIYTLVSS
;
A
#
# COMPACT_ATOMS: atom_id res chain seq x y z
N MET A 1 16.29 29.73 0.58
CA MET A 1 15.06 29.71 -0.26
C MET A 1 14.08 28.80 0.45
N ALA A 2 13.06 29.37 1.11
CA ALA A 2 12.23 28.72 2.13
C ALA A 2 11.23 27.65 1.62
N PHE A 3 11.46 27.11 0.42
CA PHE A 3 10.66 26.02 -0.13
C PHE A 3 11.62 25.00 -0.74
N THR A 4 12.11 24.08 0.09
CA THR A 4 12.97 23.00 -0.38
C THR A 4 12.12 22.01 -1.18
N PHE A 5 12.70 21.44 -2.23
CA PHE A 5 12.08 20.35 -3.00
C PHE A 5 11.59 19.20 -2.11
N ALA A 6 12.28 18.95 -0.99
CA ALA A 6 11.89 18.01 0.04
C ALA A 6 10.54 18.36 0.71
N ALA A 7 10.29 19.63 1.07
CA ALA A 7 9.02 20.04 1.67
C ALA A 7 7.83 19.81 0.72
N PHE A 8 8.00 20.08 -0.57
CA PHE A 8 7.00 19.76 -1.60
C PHE A 8 6.74 18.25 -1.70
N CYS A 9 7.81 17.46 -1.73
CA CYS A 9 7.72 16.00 -1.74
C CYS A 9 6.94 15.53 -0.51
N TYR A 10 7.24 16.03 0.69
CA TYR A 10 6.52 15.65 1.91
C TYR A 10 5.04 16.05 1.91
N MET A 11 4.67 17.22 1.38
CA MET A 11 3.26 17.60 1.26
C MET A 11 2.49 16.68 0.30
N LEU A 12 3.07 16.38 -0.87
CA LEU A 12 2.48 15.45 -1.82
C LEU A 12 2.42 14.03 -1.21
N SER A 13 3.46 13.66 -0.46
CA SER A 13 3.58 12.39 0.25
C SER A 13 2.41 12.16 1.21
N LEU A 14 1.99 13.19 1.95
CA LEU A 14 0.89 13.13 2.90
C LEU A 14 -0.46 12.90 2.21
N VAL A 15 -0.71 13.59 1.10
CA VAL A 15 -1.94 13.43 0.32
C VAL A 15 -2.04 12.02 -0.27
N LEU A 16 -0.95 11.53 -0.87
CA LEU A 16 -0.89 10.17 -1.40
C LEU A 16 -1.01 9.12 -0.29
N CYS A 17 -0.37 9.34 0.87
CA CYS A 17 -0.47 8.43 2.01
C CYS A 17 -1.89 8.37 2.58
N ALA A 18 -2.62 9.49 2.62
CA ALA A 18 -4.03 9.50 3.01
C ALA A 18 -4.89 8.69 2.03
N ALA A 19 -4.65 8.80 0.72
CA ALA A 19 -5.32 8.00 -0.29
C ALA A 19 -5.00 6.49 -0.14
N LEU A 20 -3.73 6.14 0.13
CA LEU A 20 -3.32 4.75 0.40
C LEU A 20 -3.99 4.18 1.65
N ILE A 21 -4.11 4.97 2.73
CA ILE A 21 -4.84 4.55 3.94
C ILE A 21 -6.31 4.26 3.61
N PHE A 22 -6.95 5.11 2.80
CA PHE A 22 -8.34 4.89 2.37
C PHE A 22 -8.48 3.59 1.58
N PHE A 23 -7.59 3.33 0.61
CA PHE A 23 -7.57 2.08 -0.13
C PHE A 23 -7.30 0.86 0.76
N ALA A 24 -6.39 0.96 1.72
CA ALA A 24 -6.10 -0.11 2.67
C ALA A 24 -7.32 -0.45 3.56
N ILE A 25 -8.05 0.57 4.02
CA ILE A 25 -9.30 0.36 4.79
C ILE A 25 -10.36 -0.30 3.91
N TRP A 26 -10.53 0.17 2.67
CA TRP A 26 -11.48 -0.43 1.73
C TRP A 26 -11.14 -1.91 1.46
N HIS A 27 -9.86 -2.24 1.29
CA HIS A 27 -9.40 -3.63 1.16
C HIS A 27 -9.74 -4.48 2.40
N ILE A 28 -9.52 -3.95 3.62
CA ILE A 28 -9.86 -4.66 4.86
C ILE A 28 -11.36 -4.94 4.94
N ILE A 29 -12.21 -3.95 4.61
CA ILE A 29 -13.67 -4.12 4.61
C ILE A 29 -14.08 -5.16 3.57
N ALA A 30 -13.50 -5.11 2.35
CA ALA A 30 -13.80 -6.10 1.32
C ALA A 30 -13.42 -7.53 1.75
N PHE A 31 -12.30 -7.72 2.45
CA PHE A 31 -11.92 -9.02 3.02
C PHE A 31 -12.83 -9.46 4.18
N ASP A 32 -13.32 -8.51 4.98
CA ASP A 32 -14.25 -8.80 6.08
C ASP A 32 -15.64 -9.20 5.55
N GLU A 33 -16.13 -8.55 4.49
CA GLU A 33 -17.36 -8.92 3.78
C GLU A 33 -17.25 -10.31 3.15
N LEU A 34 -16.09 -10.64 2.57
CA LEU A 34 -15.81 -11.99 2.06
C LEU A 34 -15.80 -13.04 3.18
N ARG A 35 -15.30 -12.69 4.37
CA ARG A 35 -15.27 -13.61 5.53
C ARG A 35 -16.64 -13.87 6.13
N THR A 36 -17.50 -12.85 6.11
CA THR A 36 -18.85 -12.90 6.67
C THR A 36 -19.89 -13.41 5.66
N ASP A 37 -19.45 -13.83 4.48
CA ASP A 37 -20.24 -14.48 3.41
C ASP A 37 -21.44 -13.64 2.94
N PHE A 38 -21.33 -12.31 3.06
CA PHE A 38 -22.44 -11.39 2.74
C PHE A 38 -22.70 -11.24 1.24
N LYS A 39 -21.74 -11.61 0.38
CA LYS A 39 -21.78 -11.40 -1.07
C LYS A 39 -20.98 -12.46 -1.81
N ASN A 40 -21.34 -12.71 -3.07
CA ASN A 40 -20.67 -13.74 -3.88
C ASN A 40 -19.15 -13.43 -4.01
N PRO A 41 -18.29 -14.39 -3.70
CA PRO A 41 -16.83 -14.23 -3.66
C PRO A 41 -16.24 -13.90 -5.05
N ILE A 42 -16.88 -14.35 -6.12
CA ILE A 42 -16.48 -14.12 -7.51
C ILE A 42 -16.69 -12.65 -7.90
N ASP A 43 -17.78 -12.03 -7.48
CA ASP A 43 -18.11 -10.64 -7.82
C ASP A 43 -17.25 -9.62 -7.07
N GLN A 44 -16.69 -10.02 -5.93
CA GLN A 44 -15.91 -9.14 -5.04
C GLN A 44 -14.40 -9.31 -5.23
N CYS A 45 -13.95 -10.46 -5.73
CA CYS A 45 -12.58 -10.71 -6.14
C CYS A 45 -12.10 -9.74 -7.26
N ASN A 46 -12.93 -9.50 -8.29
CA ASN A 46 -12.57 -8.69 -9.45
C ASN A 46 -12.24 -7.21 -9.10
N PRO A 47 -13.06 -6.48 -8.31
CA PRO A 47 -12.71 -5.12 -7.90
C PRO A 47 -11.52 -5.07 -6.93
N VAL A 48 -11.38 -6.04 -6.01
CA VAL A 48 -10.22 -6.13 -5.11
C VAL A 48 -8.93 -6.36 -5.90
N HIS A 49 -8.95 -7.22 -6.91
CA HIS A 49 -7.81 -7.44 -7.81
C HIS A 49 -7.45 -6.17 -8.59
N ALA A 50 -8.45 -5.49 -9.18
CA ALA A 50 -8.24 -4.26 -9.93
C ALA A 50 -7.69 -3.11 -9.07
N LEU A 51 -7.94 -3.10 -7.76
CA LEU A 51 -7.52 -2.06 -6.82
C LEU A 51 -6.16 -2.30 -6.17
N VAL A 52 -5.64 -3.54 -6.19
CA VAL A 52 -4.28 -3.87 -5.73
C VAL A 52 -3.19 -3.26 -6.62
N LEU A 53 -3.41 -3.20 -7.94
CA LEU A 53 -2.44 -2.68 -8.91
C LEU A 53 -2.22 -1.15 -8.78
N PRO A 54 -3.27 -0.32 -8.59
CA PRO A 54 -3.14 1.08 -8.21
C PRO A 54 -2.37 1.30 -6.90
N GLU A 55 -2.58 0.48 -5.86
CA GLU A 55 -1.88 0.63 -4.58
C GLU A 55 -0.36 0.49 -4.75
N TYR A 56 0.08 -0.57 -5.44
CA TYR A 56 1.50 -0.78 -5.74
C TYR A 56 2.10 0.31 -6.62
N SER A 57 1.33 0.79 -7.60
CA SER A 57 1.75 1.86 -8.49
C SER A 57 1.99 3.17 -7.73
N ILE A 58 1.05 3.56 -6.86
CA ILE A 58 1.15 4.79 -6.04
C ILE A 58 2.32 4.66 -5.05
N HIS A 59 2.48 3.51 -4.39
CA HIS A 59 3.58 3.29 -3.44
C HIS A 59 4.96 3.29 -4.12
N SER A 60 5.08 2.70 -5.31
CA SER A 60 6.32 2.73 -6.10
C SER A 60 6.66 4.14 -6.58
N LEU A 61 5.67 4.88 -7.08
CA LEU A 61 5.85 6.27 -7.53
C LEU A 61 6.35 7.14 -6.36
N PHE A 62 5.75 6.96 -5.20
CA PHE A 62 6.12 7.64 -3.97
C PHE A 62 7.58 7.37 -3.55
N CYS A 63 8.01 6.11 -3.60
CA CYS A 63 9.40 5.76 -3.26
C CYS A 63 10.41 6.32 -4.27
N ILE A 64 10.07 6.37 -5.56
CA ILE A 64 10.92 7.01 -6.58
C ILE A 64 11.04 8.51 -6.31
N MET A 65 9.94 9.16 -5.91
CA MET A 65 9.96 10.58 -5.56
C MET A 65 10.89 10.87 -4.36
N PHE A 66 10.89 10.02 -3.32
CA PHE A 66 11.83 10.16 -2.20
C PHE A 66 13.28 9.84 -2.57
N LEU A 67 13.51 8.94 -3.52
CA LEU A 67 14.84 8.71 -4.09
C LEU A 67 15.38 9.99 -4.76
N CYS A 68 14.53 10.67 -5.55
CA CYS A 68 14.88 11.96 -6.17
C CYS A 68 15.10 13.09 -5.15
N ALA A 69 14.41 13.06 -4.01
CA ALA A 69 14.59 14.03 -2.93
C ALA A 69 15.84 13.77 -2.07
N GLN A 70 16.58 12.67 -2.31
CA GLN A 70 17.75 12.24 -1.53
C GLN A 70 17.47 12.02 -0.03
N GLU A 71 16.23 11.67 0.31
CA GLU A 71 15.79 11.42 1.69
C GLU A 71 16.02 9.94 2.05
N TRP A 72 17.28 9.58 2.30
CA TRP A 72 17.70 8.19 2.49
C TRP A 72 17.02 7.48 3.67
N LEU A 73 16.70 8.21 4.75
CA LEU A 73 16.10 7.63 5.95
C LEU A 73 14.63 7.23 5.72
N THR A 74 13.87 8.08 5.02
CA THR A 74 12.47 7.83 4.69
C THR A 74 12.34 6.73 3.65
N LEU A 75 13.25 6.72 2.67
CA LEU A 75 13.36 5.65 1.68
C LEU A 75 13.72 4.33 2.37
N GLY A 76 14.70 4.32 3.27
CA GLY A 76 15.11 3.12 4.02
C GLY A 76 13.97 2.48 4.82
N LEU A 77 13.05 3.28 5.37
CA LEU A 77 11.87 2.77 6.06
C LEU A 77 10.84 2.14 5.12
N ASN A 78 10.71 2.64 3.88
CA ASN A 78 9.78 2.10 2.87
C ASN A 78 10.36 0.93 2.04
N VAL A 79 11.68 0.80 1.96
CA VAL A 79 12.36 -0.29 1.21
C VAL A 79 11.88 -1.69 1.61
N PRO A 80 11.69 -2.05 2.89
CA PRO A 80 11.16 -3.36 3.26
C PRO A 80 9.77 -3.64 2.67
N LEU A 81 8.89 -2.63 2.65
CA LEU A 81 7.54 -2.76 2.11
C LEU A 81 7.55 -2.83 0.57
N LEU A 82 8.42 -2.03 -0.06
CA LEU A 82 8.64 -2.07 -1.50
C LEU A 82 9.23 -3.42 -1.94
N PHE A 83 10.21 -3.95 -1.21
CA PHE A 83 10.76 -5.28 -1.44
C PHE A 83 9.68 -6.35 -1.26
N TYR A 84 8.81 -6.22 -0.26
CA TYR A 84 7.68 -7.13 -0.07
C TYR A 84 6.72 -7.10 -1.27
N HIS A 85 6.40 -5.91 -1.81
CA HIS A 85 5.58 -5.78 -3.02
C HIS A 85 6.24 -6.42 -4.25
N PHE A 86 7.54 -6.20 -4.46
CA PHE A 86 8.29 -6.85 -5.55
C PHE A 86 8.36 -8.36 -5.37
N TRP A 87 8.69 -8.83 -4.17
CA TRP A 87 8.76 -10.25 -3.85
C TRP A 87 7.42 -10.92 -4.11
N ARG A 88 6.31 -10.30 -3.70
CA ARG A 88 4.96 -10.79 -3.97
C ARG A 88 4.61 -10.76 -5.45
N TYR A 89 5.02 -9.73 -6.19
CA TYR A 89 4.81 -9.67 -7.64
C TYR A 89 5.52 -10.80 -8.39
N PHE A 90 6.73 -11.19 -7.96
CA PHE A 90 7.51 -12.27 -8.58
C PHE A 90 7.18 -13.67 -8.06
N HIS A 91 6.84 -13.83 -6.78
CA HIS A 91 6.53 -15.14 -6.17
C HIS A 91 5.05 -15.51 -6.30
N CYS A 92 4.19 -14.58 -6.71
CA CYS A 92 2.87 -14.90 -7.23
C CYS A 92 3.05 -15.15 -8.74
N PRO A 93 2.97 -16.40 -9.24
CA PRO A 93 3.28 -16.70 -10.63
C PRO A 93 2.28 -15.96 -11.52
N ALA A 94 2.78 -14.97 -12.26
CA ALA A 94 2.06 -14.31 -13.36
C ALA A 94 1.94 -15.23 -14.60
N ASP A 95 1.93 -16.55 -14.40
CA ASP A 95 1.96 -17.59 -15.44
C ASP A 95 0.65 -18.40 -15.47
N SER A 96 -0.45 -17.70 -15.22
CA SER A 96 -1.78 -18.12 -15.65
C SER A 96 -2.45 -16.92 -16.28
N SER A 97 -2.17 -16.72 -17.56
CA SER A 97 -3.10 -16.03 -18.46
C SER A 97 -4.52 -16.44 -18.10
N GLU A 98 -5.34 -15.47 -17.68
CA GLU A 98 -6.76 -15.59 -17.28
C GLU A 98 -7.09 -16.10 -15.86
N LEU A 99 -6.14 -16.47 -15.00
CA LEU A 99 -6.49 -17.24 -13.77
C LEU A 99 -5.70 -16.90 -12.48
N ALA A 100 -5.20 -15.68 -12.30
CA ALA A 100 -4.38 -15.31 -11.12
C ALA A 100 -5.17 -15.02 -9.82
N TYR A 101 -6.47 -15.30 -9.82
CA TYR A 101 -7.31 -15.33 -8.62
C TYR A 101 -8.40 -16.37 -8.83
N ASP A 102 -7.99 -17.63 -8.97
CA ASP A 102 -8.94 -18.72 -8.97
C ASP A 102 -9.81 -18.63 -7.70
N PRO A 103 -11.14 -18.41 -7.81
CA PRO A 103 -12.03 -18.27 -6.67
C PRO A 103 -11.91 -19.40 -5.63
N PRO A 104 -11.59 -20.67 -5.96
CA PRO A 104 -11.43 -21.70 -4.93
C PRO A 104 -10.19 -21.54 -4.03
N VAL A 105 -9.12 -20.86 -4.45
CA VAL A 105 -7.89 -20.76 -3.64
C VAL A 105 -7.95 -19.62 -2.63
N VAL A 106 -8.62 -18.50 -2.95
CA VAL A 106 -8.82 -17.39 -2.00
C VAL A 106 -9.93 -17.69 -0.99
N MET A 107 -10.89 -18.55 -1.33
CA MET A 107 -11.94 -18.97 -0.40
C MET A 107 -11.46 -19.95 0.70
N ASN A 108 -10.21 -20.40 0.69
CA ASN A 108 -9.68 -21.12 1.85
C ASN A 108 -9.62 -20.16 3.06
N ALA A 109 -10.28 -20.56 4.16
CA ALA A 109 -10.34 -19.76 5.38
C ALA A 109 -8.95 -19.37 5.90
N ASP A 110 -7.95 -20.24 5.71
CA ASP A 110 -6.57 -20.01 6.13
C ASP A 110 -5.89 -18.91 5.30
N THR A 111 -6.07 -18.89 3.97
CA THR A 111 -5.51 -17.87 3.09
C THR A 111 -6.17 -16.51 3.29
N LEU A 112 -7.48 -16.48 3.55
CA LEU A 112 -8.20 -15.24 3.88
C LEU A 112 -7.71 -14.64 5.20
N SER A 113 -7.51 -15.47 6.22
CA SER A 113 -6.97 -15.03 7.51
C SER A 113 -5.55 -14.46 7.41
N TYR A 114 -4.73 -15.01 6.51
CA TYR A 114 -3.40 -14.50 6.21
C TYR A 114 -3.46 -13.16 5.47
N CYS A 115 -4.25 -13.04 4.40
CA CYS A 115 -4.45 -11.80 3.65
C CYS A 115 -5.02 -10.68 4.53
N GLN A 116 -5.93 -11.00 5.44
CA GLN A 116 -6.49 -10.03 6.39
C GLN A 116 -5.39 -9.51 7.34
N LYS A 117 -4.60 -10.39 7.95
CA LYS A 117 -3.46 -9.98 8.81
C LYS A 117 -2.44 -9.13 8.05
N GLU A 118 -2.19 -9.47 6.79
CA GLU A 118 -1.30 -8.72 5.92
C GLU A 118 -1.83 -7.30 5.65
N ALA A 119 -3.11 -7.16 5.30
CA ALA A 119 -3.76 -5.87 5.08
C ALA A 119 -3.75 -4.99 6.34
N TRP A 120 -3.98 -5.58 7.51
CA TRP A 120 -3.85 -4.90 8.81
C TRP A 120 -2.41 -4.43 9.09
N CYS A 121 -1.42 -5.26 8.75
CA CYS A 121 0.00 -4.89 8.90
C CYS A 121 0.36 -3.72 7.99
N LYS A 122 -0.08 -3.74 6.73
CA LYS A 122 0.10 -2.64 5.77
C LYS A 122 -0.58 -1.36 6.25
N LEU A 123 -1.81 -1.45 6.74
CA LEU A 123 -2.52 -0.29 7.31
C LEU A 123 -1.72 0.33 8.46
N ALA A 124 -1.25 -0.48 9.40
CA ALA A 124 -0.43 -0.02 10.52
C ALA A 124 0.84 0.69 10.02
N PHE A 125 1.51 0.14 9.00
CA PHE A 125 2.68 0.75 8.41
C PHE A 125 2.38 2.09 7.74
N TYR A 126 1.33 2.19 6.93
CA TYR A 126 0.93 3.45 6.28
C TYR A 126 0.54 4.52 7.31
N LEU A 127 -0.13 4.13 8.39
CA LEU A 127 -0.52 5.03 9.48
C LEU A 127 0.70 5.55 10.25
N LEU A 128 1.67 4.69 10.57
CA LEU A 128 2.94 5.12 11.18
C LEU A 128 3.73 6.04 10.24
N SER A 129 3.79 5.68 8.95
CA SER A 129 4.45 6.48 7.92
C SER A 129 3.80 7.86 7.76
N PHE A 130 2.47 7.96 7.87
CA PHE A 130 1.75 9.23 7.81
C PHE A 130 2.20 10.21 8.90
N PHE A 131 2.25 9.76 10.16
CA PHE A 131 2.74 10.61 11.26
C PHE A 131 4.21 11.00 11.09
N TYR A 132 5.01 10.07 10.57
CA TYR A 132 6.41 10.32 10.28
C TYR A 132 6.60 11.37 9.17
N TYR A 133 5.84 11.30 8.07
CA TYR A 133 5.89 12.31 7.00
C TYR A 133 5.42 13.68 7.48
N LEU A 134 4.41 13.73 8.37
CA LEU A 134 3.98 14.96 8.99
C LEU A 134 5.11 15.58 9.82
N TYR A 135 5.79 14.78 10.64
CA TYR A 135 6.94 15.23 11.42
C TYR A 135 8.06 15.76 10.53
N CYS A 136 8.46 15.01 9.50
CA CYS A 136 9.51 15.43 8.56
C CYS A 136 9.14 16.70 7.80
N MET A 137 7.88 16.85 7.38
CA MET A 137 7.39 18.07 6.74
C MET A 137 7.56 19.28 7.66
N ILE A 138 7.09 19.20 8.92
CA ILE A 138 7.17 20.30 9.88
C ILE A 138 8.64 20.63 10.20
N TYR A 139 9.46 19.61 10.45
CA TYR A 139 10.89 19.80 10.72
C TYR A 139 11.60 20.50 9.55
N THR A 140 11.33 20.06 8.32
CA THR A 140 11.92 20.64 7.11
C THR A 140 11.47 22.09 6.91
N LEU A 141 10.18 22.40 7.13
CA LEU A 141 9.64 23.76 7.00
C LEU A 141 10.14 24.73 8.07
N VAL A 142 10.39 24.25 9.30
CA VAL A 142 10.88 25.10 10.39
C VAL A 142 12.38 25.33 10.30
N SER A 143 13.13 24.37 9.75
CA SER A 143 14.59 24.45 9.60
C SER A 143 15.07 25.06 8.27
N SER A 144 14.16 25.33 7.32
CA SER A 144 14.44 25.92 6.00
C SER A 144 14.28 27.44 5.94
#